data_AF-A0A9E1KKP3-F1
#
_entry.id   AF-A0A9E1KKP3-F1
#
_cell.length_a   1.000
_cell.length_b   1.000
_cell.length_c   1.000
_cell.angle_alpha   90.00
_cell.angle_beta   90.00
_cell.angle_gamma   90.00
#
_symmetry.space_group_name_H-M   'P 1'
#
loop_
_entity.id
_entity.type
_entity.pdbx_description
1 polymer ?
#
loop_
_entity_poly.entity_id
_entity_poly.type
_entity_poly.pdbx_seq_one_letter_code
_entity_poly.pdbx_strand_id
1 'polypeptide(L)'
;NLDIDIILVFIAGAAAGLMVFSRILYWLLQRFHEATMAMLTGFLFGSLAVVWPWKRVLDWVVDSHGQLKAAQQVPVFPQHYQEVTGHDPLVLLCVVLMVSGFLCLWLIESKWGGARLEL
;
A
#
# COMPACT_ATOMS: atom_id res chain seq x y z
N ASN A 1 -10.37 34.29 -9.08
CA ASN A 1 -8.91 34.34 -9.21
C ASN A 1 -8.39 33.00 -8.77
N LEU A 2 -7.73 32.25 -9.65
CA LEU A 2 -7.06 31.02 -9.25
C LEU A 2 -5.73 31.44 -8.60
N ASP A 3 -5.51 31.10 -7.32
CA ASP A 3 -4.30 31.46 -6.58
C ASP A 3 -3.10 30.60 -7.02
N ILE A 4 -2.69 30.78 -8.27
CA ILE A 4 -1.58 30.06 -8.91
C ILE A 4 -0.29 30.24 -8.10
N ASP A 5 -0.08 31.42 -7.51
CA ASP A 5 1.07 31.71 -6.64
C ASP A 5 1.14 30.77 -5.43
N ILE A 6 0.01 30.50 -4.76
CA ILE A 6 -0.05 29.61 -3.59
C ILE A 6 0.24 28.17 -4.00
N ILE A 7 -0.34 27.72 -5.12
CA ILE A 7 -0.10 26.38 -5.66
C ILE A 7 1.38 26.21 -6.03
N LEU A 8 2.01 27.21 -6.62
CA LEU A 8 3.41 27.15 -7.05
C LEU A 8 4.36 27.07 -5.85
N VAL A 9 4.12 27.88 -4.80
CA VAL A 9 4.89 27.81 -3.54
C VAL A 9 4.66 26.47 -2.84
N PHE A 10 3.43 25.95 -2.84
CA PHE A 10 3.12 24.65 -2.27
C PHE A 10 3.83 23.51 -3.00
N ILE A 11 3.81 23.50 -4.34
CA ILE A 11 4.52 22.50 -5.16
C ILE A 11 6.02 22.59 -4.92
N ALA A 12 6.59 23.80 -4.88
CA ALA A 12 8.01 23.99 -4.60
C ALA A 12 8.40 23.43 -3.22
N GLY A 13 7.59 23.70 -2.19
CA GLY A 13 7.78 23.15 -0.85
C GLY A 13 7.63 21.63 -0.80
N ALA A 14 6.61 21.08 -1.45
CA ALA A 14 6.37 19.64 -1.53
C ALA A 14 7.51 18.92 -2.26
N ALA A 15 7.99 19.47 -3.37
CA ALA A 15 9.12 18.93 -4.13
C ALA A 15 10.42 18.96 -3.32
N ALA A 16 10.71 20.08 -2.64
CA ALA A 16 11.87 20.19 -1.77
C ALA A 16 11.81 19.18 -0.61
N GLY A 17 10.63 19.04 0.02
CA GLY A 17 10.40 18.04 1.08
C GLY A 17 10.60 16.60 0.59
N LEU A 18 10.07 16.26 -0.58
CA LEU A 18 10.22 14.94 -1.18
C LEU A 18 11.68 14.65 -1.56
N MET A 19 12.41 15.63 -2.09
CA MET A 19 13.84 15.47 -2.39
C MET A 19 14.66 15.21 -1.13
N VAL A 20 14.42 15.99 -0.06
CA VAL A 20 15.11 15.80 1.23
C VAL A 20 14.78 14.43 1.82
N PHE A 21 13.51 14.06 1.83
CA PHE A 21 13.06 12.76 2.34
C PHE A 21 13.67 11.59 1.56
N SER A 22 13.64 11.65 0.23
CA SER A 22 14.25 10.62 -0.65
C SER A 22 15.74 10.47 -0.37
N ARG A 23 16.45 11.59 -0.19
CA ARG A 23 17.89 11.56 0.10
C ARG A 23 18.20 10.97 1.48
N ILE A 24 17.39 11.27 2.49
CA ILE A 24 17.51 10.67 3.83
C ILE A 24 17.30 9.16 3.76
N LEU A 25 16.24 8.71 3.06
CA LEU A 25 15.95 7.28 2.92
C LEU A 25 17.07 6.55 2.16
N TYR A 26 17.59 7.15 1.09
CA TYR A 26 18.73 6.61 0.36
C TYR A 26 19.98 6.48 1.25
N TRP A 27 20.27 7.52 2.03
CA TRP A 27 21.41 7.51 2.95
C TRP A 27 21.25 6.45 4.06
N LEU A 28 20.04 6.30 4.59
CA LEU A 28 19.72 5.28 5.60
C LEU A 28 19.87 3.87 5.03
N LEU A 29 19.41 3.64 3.80
CA LEU A 29 19.52 2.35 3.12
C LEU A 29 20.97 1.97 2.78
N GLN A 30 21.83 2.97 2.50
CA GLN A 30 23.26 2.76 2.23
C GLN A 30 24.06 2.46 3.50
N ARG A 31 23.77 3.16 4.62
CA ARG A 31 24.54 3.02 5.87
C ARG A 31 24.00 1.93 6.80
N PHE A 32 22.70 1.65 6.74
CA PHE A 32 21.99 0.68 7.57
C PHE A 32 21.07 -0.19 6.71
N HIS A 33 21.64 -0.89 5.73
CA HIS A 33 20.89 -1.72 4.78
C HIS A 33 19.96 -2.72 5.48
N GLU A 34 20.49 -3.51 6.40
CA GLU A 34 19.72 -4.56 7.10
C GLU A 34 18.57 -3.99 7.93
N ALA A 35 18.84 -2.95 8.73
CA ALA A 35 17.82 -2.34 9.59
C ALA A 35 16.73 -1.62 8.78
N THR A 36 17.12 -0.94 7.69
CA THR A 36 16.17 -0.23 6.81
C THR A 36 15.31 -1.23 6.05
N MET A 37 15.90 -2.31 5.54
CA MET A 37 15.15 -3.38 4.87
C MET A 37 14.16 -4.03 5.85
N ALA A 38 14.58 -4.36 7.08
CA ALA A 38 13.68 -4.91 8.10
C ALA A 38 12.53 -3.93 8.44
N MET A 39 12.82 -2.63 8.55
CA MET A 39 11.81 -1.60 8.80
C MET A 39 10.82 -1.45 7.64
N LEU A 40 11.33 -1.38 6.40
CA LEU A 40 10.48 -1.30 5.20
C LEU A 40 9.64 -2.56 5.07
N THR A 41 10.23 -3.74 5.21
CA THR A 41 9.50 -5.01 5.21
C THR A 41 8.42 -5.03 6.29
N GLY A 42 8.72 -4.59 7.51
CA GLY A 42 7.73 -4.44 8.59
C GLY A 42 6.60 -3.45 8.24
N PHE A 43 6.93 -2.34 7.60
CA PHE A 43 5.94 -1.37 7.09
C PHE A 43 5.06 -1.97 5.99
N LEU A 44 5.65 -2.71 5.04
CA LEU A 44 4.91 -3.44 4.01
C LEU A 44 3.97 -4.48 4.63
N PHE A 45 4.45 -5.25 5.62
CA PHE A 45 3.63 -6.20 6.37
C PHE A 45 2.48 -5.52 7.13
N GLY A 46 2.73 -4.36 7.74
CA GLY A 46 1.68 -3.55 8.38
C GLY A 46 0.63 -3.03 7.40
N SER A 47 1.07 -2.56 6.22
CA SER A 47 0.18 -2.12 5.14
C SER A 47 -0.69 -3.26 4.61
N LEU A 48 -0.17 -4.49 4.54
CA LEU A 48 -0.92 -5.66 4.11
C LEU A 48 -2.16 -5.91 4.99
N ALA A 49 -2.06 -5.70 6.29
CA ALA A 49 -3.20 -5.80 7.21
C ALA A 49 -4.28 -4.72 6.92
N VAL A 50 -3.87 -3.53 6.47
CA VAL A 50 -4.77 -2.43 6.11
C VAL A 50 -5.40 -2.66 4.73
N VAL A 51 -4.64 -3.14 3.75
CA VAL A 51 -5.12 -3.41 2.38
C VAL A 51 -5.90 -4.72 2.30
N TRP A 52 -5.87 -5.54 3.36
CA TRP A 52 -6.54 -6.84 3.39
C TRP A 52 -8.00 -6.74 2.91
N PRO A 53 -8.37 -7.41 1.81
CA PRO A 53 -9.64 -7.19 1.13
C PRO A 53 -10.83 -7.74 1.91
N TRP A 54 -10.62 -8.72 2.80
CA TRP A 54 -11.68 -9.37 3.54
C TRP A 54 -11.81 -8.79 4.95
N LYS A 55 -12.68 -7.78 5.09
CA LYS A 55 -12.97 -7.14 6.38
C LYS A 55 -14.45 -7.23 6.70
N ARG A 56 -14.79 -7.68 7.91
CA ARG A 56 -16.17 -7.68 8.39
C ARG A 56 -16.45 -6.36 9.09
N VAL A 57 -17.47 -5.64 8.63
CA VAL A 57 -18.03 -4.49 9.34
C VAL A 57 -18.84 -5.05 10.50
N LEU A 58 -18.29 -5.00 11.72
CA LEU A 58 -18.94 -5.55 12.91
C LEU A 58 -19.98 -4.59 13.50
N ASP A 59 -19.83 -3.28 13.29
CA ASP A 59 -20.76 -2.27 13.78
C ASP A 59 -20.95 -1.10 12.82
N TRP A 60 -22.22 -0.71 12.69
CA TRP A 60 -22.66 0.51 12.02
C TRP A 60 -22.80 1.59 13.08
N VAL A 61 -21.86 2.53 13.14
CA VAL A 61 -22.04 3.71 14.01
C VAL A 61 -22.57 4.85 13.15
N VAL A 62 -23.65 5.46 13.62
CA VAL A 62 -24.25 6.64 13.00
C VAL A 62 -23.33 7.83 13.29
N ASP A 63 -22.68 8.35 12.24
CA ASP A 63 -21.91 9.59 12.31
C ASP A 63 -22.86 10.76 12.65
N SER A 64 -22.36 11.89 13.19
CA SER A 64 -23.18 13.05 13.61
C SER A 64 -24.04 13.67 12.48
N HIS A 65 -23.84 13.24 11.24
CA HIS A 65 -24.60 13.61 10.04
C HIS A 65 -25.60 12.54 9.56
N GLY A 66 -25.92 11.53 10.37
CA GLY A 66 -26.89 10.49 10.02
C GLY A 66 -26.40 9.51 8.95
N GLN A 67 -25.10 9.46 8.67
CA GLN A 67 -24.50 8.55 7.71
C GLN A 67 -23.97 7.32 8.45
N LEU A 68 -24.35 6.13 7.98
CA LEU A 68 -23.86 4.86 8.51
C LEU A 68 -22.38 4.69 8.13
N LYS A 69 -21.48 4.85 9.10
CA LYS A 69 -20.06 4.55 8.92
C LYS A 69 -19.70 3.26 9.66
N ALA A 70 -19.00 2.39 8.95
CA ALA A 70 -18.42 1.17 9.51
C ALA A 70 -17.36 1.53 10.56
N ALA A 71 -17.71 1.50 11.85
CA ALA A 71 -16.83 1.97 12.92
C ALA A 71 -15.67 1.03 13.23
N GLN A 72 -15.84 -0.26 12.94
CA GLN A 72 -14.83 -1.25 13.23
C GLN A 72 -14.82 -2.34 12.16
N GLN A 73 -13.73 -2.39 11.39
CA GLN A 73 -13.47 -3.38 10.35
C GLN A 73 -12.41 -4.35 10.87
N VAL A 74 -12.82 -5.55 11.29
CA VAL A 74 -11.87 -6.58 11.73
C VAL A 74 -11.48 -7.43 10.51
N PRO A 75 -10.18 -7.65 10.26
CA PRO A 75 -9.73 -8.54 9.20
C PRO A 75 -10.24 -9.95 9.50
N VAL A 76 -10.99 -10.53 8.57
CA VAL A 76 -11.53 -11.89 8.68
C VAL A 76 -10.99 -12.74 7.55
N PHE A 77 -10.90 -14.05 7.78
CA PHE A 77 -10.52 -15.00 6.75
C PHE A 77 -11.65 -15.16 5.71
N PRO A 78 -11.33 -15.37 4.42
CA PRO A 78 -12.31 -15.43 3.33
C PRO A 78 -13.37 -16.52 3.51
N GLN A 79 -13.03 -17.62 4.20
CA GLN A 79 -13.96 -18.70 4.53
C GLN A 79 -15.11 -18.21 5.43
N HIS A 80 -14.82 -17.32 6.38
CA HIS A 80 -15.80 -16.77 7.31
C HIS A 80 -16.45 -15.47 6.77
N TYR A 81 -15.94 -14.93 5.65
CA TYR A 81 -16.54 -13.79 4.94
C TYR A 81 -17.77 -14.20 4.13
N GLN A 82 -17.71 -15.36 3.45
CA GLN A 82 -18.86 -15.92 2.71
C GLN A 82 -20.06 -16.20 3.61
N GLU A 83 -19.83 -16.74 4.81
CA GLU A 83 -20.90 -17.11 5.75
C GLU A 83 -21.64 -15.90 6.34
N VAL A 84 -21.01 -14.71 6.39
CA VAL A 84 -21.58 -13.54 7.08
C VAL A 84 -22.04 -12.43 6.14
N THR A 85 -21.52 -12.37 4.91
CA THR A 85 -21.86 -11.29 3.96
C THR A 85 -22.64 -11.79 2.73
N GLY A 86 -22.67 -13.10 2.47
CA GLY A 86 -23.44 -13.69 1.36
C GLY A 86 -22.97 -13.29 -0.04
N HIS A 87 -21.90 -12.52 -0.16
CA HIS A 87 -21.30 -12.08 -1.42
C HIS A 87 -20.05 -12.90 -1.74
N ASP A 88 -19.84 -13.16 -3.04
CA ASP A 88 -18.65 -13.84 -3.53
C ASP A 88 -17.38 -13.07 -3.11
N PRO A 89 -16.42 -13.71 -2.42
CA PRO A 89 -15.24 -13.05 -1.85
C PRO A 89 -14.17 -12.68 -2.89
N LEU A 90 -14.49 -12.76 -4.20
CA LEU A 90 -13.59 -12.51 -5.34
C LEU A 90 -12.18 -13.11 -5.20
N VAL A 91 -12.05 -14.21 -4.44
CA VAL A 91 -10.77 -14.84 -4.10
C VAL A 91 -10.00 -15.24 -5.36
N LEU A 92 -10.72 -15.74 -6.37
CA LEU A 92 -10.14 -16.09 -7.67
C LEU A 92 -9.51 -14.87 -8.35
N LEU A 93 -10.18 -13.72 -8.34
CA LEU A 93 -9.66 -12.48 -8.93
C LEU A 93 -8.42 -12.00 -8.16
N CYS A 94 -8.43 -12.05 -6.82
CA CYS A 94 -7.27 -11.71 -5.99
C CYS A 94 -6.07 -12.61 -6.30
N VAL A 95 -6.29 -13.92 -6.45
CA VAL A 95 -5.24 -14.88 -6.82
C VAL A 95 -4.72 -14.60 -8.23
N VAL A 96 -5.59 -14.33 -9.20
CA VAL A 96 -5.18 -13.97 -10.56
C VAL A 96 -4.36 -12.68 -10.57
N LEU A 97 -4.75 -11.65 -9.81
CA LEU A 97 -3.99 -10.40 -9.66
C LEU A 97 -2.63 -10.64 -8.98
N MET A 98 -2.58 -11.51 -7.97
CA MET A 98 -1.34 -11.87 -7.28
C MET A 98 -0.37 -12.57 -8.25
N VAL A 99 -0.87 -13.54 -9.01
CA VAL A 99 -0.08 -14.27 -10.01
C VAL A 99 0.37 -13.33 -11.14
N SER A 100 -0.51 -12.44 -11.62
CA SER A 100 -0.16 -11.50 -12.69
C SER A 100 0.88 -10.48 -12.23
N GLY A 101 0.75 -9.94 -11.02
CA GLY A 101 1.74 -9.04 -10.41
C GLY A 101 3.10 -9.72 -10.25
N PHE A 102 3.11 -10.95 -9.75
CA PHE A 102 4.34 -11.75 -9.64
C PHE A 102 4.98 -12.01 -11.00
N LEU A 103 4.19 -12.38 -12.02
CA LEU A 103 4.67 -12.59 -13.38
C LEU A 103 5.28 -11.31 -13.97
N CYS A 104 4.66 -10.17 -13.72
CA CYS A 104 5.13 -8.88 -14.19
C CYS A 104 6.50 -8.53 -13.56
N LEU A 105 6.63 -8.69 -12.24
CA LEU A 105 7.91 -8.51 -11.55
C LEU A 105 8.97 -9.48 -12.06
N TRP A 106 8.61 -10.77 -12.23
CA TRP A 106 9.52 -11.78 -12.74
C TRP A 106 10.00 -11.49 -14.17
N LEU A 107 9.13 -10.97 -15.04
CA LEU A 107 9.51 -10.55 -16.39
C LEU A 107 10.44 -9.33 -16.37
N ILE A 108 10.18 -8.35 -15.50
CA ILE A 108 11.06 -7.18 -15.34
C ILE A 108 12.42 -7.62 -14.84
N GLU A 109 12.46 -8.46 -13.80
CA GLU A 109 13.69 -9.02 -13.26
C GLU A 109 14.43 -9.87 -14.31
N SER A 110 13.72 -10.70 -15.08
CA SER A 110 14.34 -11.49 -16.16
C SER A 110 14.94 -10.61 -17.25
N LYS A 111 14.30 -9.49 -17.59
CA LYS A 111 14.74 -8.58 -18.65
C LYS A 111 15.86 -7.63 -18.21
N TRP A 112 15.93 -7.24 -16.94
CA TRP A 112 16.91 -6.27 -16.41
C TRP A 112 17.95 -6.88 -15.47
N GLY A 113 17.70 -8.05 -14.90
CA GLY A 113 18.64 -8.78 -14.04
C GLY A 113 19.88 -9.26 -14.80
N GLY A 114 19.79 -9.42 -16.13
CA GLY A 114 20.94 -9.66 -16.99
C GLY A 114 21.91 -8.46 -17.09
N ALA A 115 21.46 -7.24 -16.82
CA ALA A 115 22.29 -6.02 -16.97
C ALA A 115 23.02 -5.59 -15.67
N ARG A 116 22.72 -6.23 -14.53
CA ARG A 116 23.26 -5.84 -13.21
C ARG A 116 24.40 -6.74 -12.71
N LEU A 117 24.76 -7.79 -13.43
CA LEU A 117 25.81 -8.75 -13.04
C LEU A 117 27.16 -8.56 -13.77
N GLU A 118 27.33 -7.50 -14.56
CA GLU A 118 28.60 -7.22 -15.28
C GLU A 118 29.36 -5.95 -14.78
N LEU A 119 29.03 -5.41 -13.59
CA LEU A 119 29.83 -4.36 -12.94
C LEU A 119 30.21 -4.73 -11.51
#